data_AF-A0AA41PUK7-F1
#
_entry.id   AF-A0AA41PUK7-F1
#
_cell.length_a   1.000
_cell.length_b   1.000
_cell.length_c   1.000
_cell.angle_alpha   90.00
_cell.angle_beta   90.00
_cell.angle_gamma   90.00
#
_symmetry.space_group_name_H-M   'P 1'
#
loop_
_entity.id
_entity.type
_entity.pdbx_description
1 polymer ?
#
loop_
_entity_poly.entity_id
_entity_poly.type
_entity_poly.pdbx_seq_one_letter_code
_entity_poly.pdbx_strand_id
1 'polypeptide(L)'
;MDDHDAVAIVGLGHLGEAILRGLLDAGVARTALSGSTRSADDAERLSATYGVRVSADAREVVGGAGVVVLVVPPGAVAATLERVTPVLRPDAVVVSLAAGVSLARLGALLPSGTSVVRAMTNTAVGVREGMSCLSADARLGVGERARVQALFDLLGATLWVGEDAQPAATAIAGSGPAFLYHQASAMSDAALGQGLDADAVRTLVTQTLFGAAALMRGSADTPAALVEAVATPGGTTRAALDELDGADVPLAVRRAVGAAADRARLASGVEADPTELLPAALARWGRLPVTKVQLAADGAWEHPLVLEPGAEGAGSIGGAGGAVRLLDEWLDAQGEDVAVEVFFADRVFLGARTRDREFLHGVAAAVWDGRWRSLAAAPEYWRLPDGTALLSAAAPDTLEVGVVDAWKSVGSAVIWRTGETTGSPGKTGRAAADFGRLTAELREPQRTPVAVEAAWSVPIGHWIGMNVAAAEYRLDVHELDGVVRAFLGRGGVA
;
A
#
# COMPACT_ATOMS: atom_id res chain seq x y z
N MET A 1 2.50 40.31 -14.94
CA MET A 1 2.60 39.88 -13.53
C MET A 1 3.90 39.12 -13.50
N ASP A 2 5.00 39.86 -13.37
CA ASP A 2 6.33 39.45 -13.83
C ASP A 2 7.24 39.06 -12.65
N ASP A 3 6.63 38.75 -11.50
CA ASP A 3 7.31 38.59 -10.20
C ASP A 3 7.52 37.13 -9.80
N HIS A 4 7.24 36.19 -10.71
CA HIS A 4 7.52 34.77 -10.49
C HIS A 4 8.81 34.38 -11.20
N ASP A 5 9.73 33.78 -10.43
CA ASP A 5 10.97 33.19 -10.93
C ASP A 5 10.64 32.15 -12.03
N ALA A 6 11.49 32.01 -13.04
CA ALA A 6 11.20 31.13 -14.18
C ALA A 6 11.02 29.67 -13.72
N VAL A 7 10.00 28.99 -14.25
CA VAL A 7 9.62 27.61 -13.89
C VAL A 7 9.80 26.68 -15.08
N ALA A 8 10.56 25.60 -14.87
CA ALA A 8 10.72 24.53 -15.85
C ALA A 8 10.00 23.26 -15.38
N ILE A 9 9.09 22.73 -16.20
CA ILE A 9 8.36 21.48 -15.92
C ILE A 9 8.99 20.33 -16.72
N VAL A 10 9.75 19.48 -16.05
CA VAL A 10 10.41 18.33 -16.66
C VAL A 10 9.45 17.14 -16.64
N GLY A 11 8.78 16.89 -17.76
CA GLY A 11 7.80 15.81 -17.92
C GLY A 11 6.37 16.32 -18.12
N LEU A 12 6.03 16.77 -19.33
CA LEU A 12 4.68 17.17 -19.71
C LEU A 12 3.82 15.96 -20.14
N GLY A 13 3.70 14.98 -19.23
CA GLY A 13 2.62 13.99 -19.29
C GLY A 13 1.31 14.56 -18.72
N HIS A 14 0.35 13.71 -18.39
CA HIS A 14 -0.97 14.14 -17.90
C HIS A 14 -0.90 15.13 -16.72
N LEU A 15 -0.08 14.84 -15.70
CA LEU A 15 0.08 15.72 -14.53
C LEU A 15 0.89 16.98 -14.85
N GLY A 16 1.99 16.86 -15.61
CA GLY A 16 2.83 18.01 -15.96
C GLY A 16 2.10 19.01 -16.85
N GLU A 17 1.28 18.53 -17.78
CA GLU A 17 0.40 19.35 -18.60
C GLU A 17 -0.70 20.02 -17.76
N ALA A 18 -1.27 19.32 -16.78
CA ALA A 18 -2.22 19.91 -15.84
C ALA A 18 -1.59 21.06 -15.04
N ILE A 19 -0.35 20.88 -14.54
CA ILE A 19 0.41 21.94 -13.85
C ILE A 19 0.64 23.12 -14.80
N LEU A 20 1.13 22.86 -16.02
CA LEU A 20 1.38 23.90 -17.02
C LEU A 20 0.11 24.72 -17.30
N ARG A 21 -1.01 24.04 -17.55
CA ARG A 21 -2.31 24.69 -17.78
C ARG A 21 -2.75 25.50 -16.57
N GLY A 22 -2.65 24.94 -15.36
CA GLY A 22 -3.03 25.64 -14.13
C GLY A 22 -2.21 26.92 -13.91
N LEU A 23 -0.90 26.91 -14.19
CA LEU A 23 -0.04 28.09 -14.09
C LEU A 23 -0.39 29.15 -15.15
N LEU A 24 -0.69 28.73 -16.37
CA LEU A 24 -1.15 29.64 -17.43
C LEU A 24 -2.49 30.28 -17.07
N ASP A 25 -3.44 29.48 -16.57
CA ASP A 25 -4.75 29.95 -16.12
C ASP A 25 -4.67 30.84 -14.86
N ALA A 26 -3.59 30.72 -14.09
CA ALA A 26 -3.25 31.62 -12.99
C ALA A 26 -2.59 32.94 -13.45
N GLY A 27 -2.32 33.09 -14.75
CA GLY A 27 -1.75 34.31 -15.33
C GLY A 27 -0.22 34.36 -15.29
N VAL A 28 0.47 33.24 -15.06
CA VAL A 28 1.93 33.19 -15.18
C VAL A 28 2.33 33.42 -16.64
N ALA A 29 3.27 34.32 -16.87
CA ALA A 29 3.72 34.67 -18.21
C ALA A 29 4.29 33.44 -18.93
N ARG A 30 3.90 33.24 -20.19
CA ARG A 30 4.41 32.13 -21.04
C ARG A 30 5.94 32.13 -21.14
N THR A 31 6.56 33.31 -21.10
CA THR A 31 8.02 33.50 -21.12
C THR A 31 8.71 33.05 -19.83
N ALA A 32 7.97 32.94 -18.73
CA ALA A 32 8.45 32.42 -17.45
C ALA A 32 8.23 30.91 -17.32
N LEU A 33 7.61 30.26 -18.31
CA LEU A 33 7.30 28.83 -18.30
C LEU A 33 8.02 28.11 -19.43
N SER A 34 8.60 26.97 -19.09
CA SER A 34 9.17 26.03 -20.04
C SER A 34 8.84 24.60 -19.63
N GLY A 35 8.96 23.65 -20.54
CA GLY A 35 8.83 22.25 -20.16
C GLY A 35 9.44 21.27 -21.13
N SER A 36 9.52 20.01 -20.72
CA SER A 36 10.02 18.94 -21.57
C SER A 36 9.10 17.75 -21.62
N THR A 37 9.12 17.05 -22.74
CA THR A 37 8.43 15.77 -22.94
C THR A 37 9.40 14.78 -23.60
N ARG A 38 8.95 13.55 -23.85
CA ARG A 38 9.80 12.48 -24.39
C ARG A 38 10.04 12.56 -25.89
N SER A 39 9.07 13.05 -26.66
CA SER A 39 9.11 13.03 -28.12
C SER A 39 9.15 14.46 -28.70
N ALA A 40 9.78 14.61 -29.85
CA ALA A 40 9.81 15.90 -30.56
C ALA A 40 8.41 16.32 -31.01
N ASP A 41 7.60 15.36 -31.49
CA ASP A 41 6.22 15.59 -31.92
C ASP A 41 5.35 16.12 -30.78
N ASP A 42 5.46 15.52 -29.57
CA ASP A 42 4.74 16.03 -28.40
C ASP A 42 5.23 17.42 -28.00
N ALA A 43 6.53 17.70 -28.13
CA ALA A 43 7.10 19.00 -27.81
C ALA A 43 6.55 20.08 -28.76
N GLU A 44 6.53 19.81 -30.06
CA GLU A 44 5.99 20.73 -31.07
C GLU A 44 4.50 21.00 -30.82
N ARG A 45 3.69 19.96 -30.65
CA ARG A 45 2.25 20.13 -30.39
C ARG A 45 2.00 20.85 -29.05
N LEU A 46 2.79 20.61 -27.99
CA LEU A 46 2.57 21.26 -26.68
C LEU A 46 2.97 22.73 -26.77
N SER A 47 4.09 23.02 -27.45
CA SER A 47 4.55 24.38 -27.73
C SER A 47 3.50 25.15 -28.54
N ALA A 48 2.91 24.54 -29.58
CA ALA A 48 1.86 25.16 -30.38
C ALA A 48 0.56 25.41 -29.58
N THR A 49 0.13 24.44 -28.76
CA THR A 49 -1.09 24.56 -27.96
C THR A 49 -0.96 25.61 -26.86
N TYR A 50 0.16 25.62 -26.15
CA TYR A 50 0.34 26.44 -24.94
C TYR A 50 1.21 27.67 -25.16
N GLY A 51 1.81 27.88 -26.33
CA GLY A 51 2.66 29.03 -26.62
C GLY A 51 3.84 29.19 -25.64
N VAL A 52 4.32 28.09 -25.05
CA VAL A 52 5.47 28.04 -24.13
C VAL A 52 6.61 27.26 -24.78
N ARG A 53 7.84 27.50 -24.32
CA ARG A 53 9.00 26.73 -24.80
C ARG A 53 8.90 25.28 -24.33
N VAL A 54 8.72 24.34 -25.25
CA VAL A 54 8.77 22.90 -24.98
C VAL A 54 9.85 22.20 -25.80
N SER A 55 10.60 21.28 -25.19
CA SER A 55 11.63 20.48 -25.87
C SER A 55 11.53 18.99 -25.54
N ALA A 56 12.08 18.15 -26.43
CA ALA A 56 12.32 16.73 -26.15
C ALA A 56 13.56 16.49 -25.25
N ASP A 57 14.39 17.53 -25.05
CA ASP A 57 15.54 17.48 -24.15
C ASP A 57 15.35 18.42 -22.96
N ALA A 58 15.24 17.84 -21.76
CA ALA A 58 15.07 18.58 -20.51
C ALA A 58 16.17 19.64 -20.27
N ARG A 59 17.38 19.41 -20.79
CA ARG A 59 18.51 20.37 -20.67
C ARG A 59 18.21 21.72 -21.31
N GLU A 60 17.39 21.73 -22.36
CA GLU A 60 17.08 22.94 -23.13
C GLU A 60 16.02 23.83 -22.47
N VAL A 61 15.36 23.35 -21.40
CA VAL A 61 14.24 24.07 -20.77
C VAL A 61 14.52 24.46 -19.32
N VAL A 62 15.43 23.76 -18.63
CA VAL A 62 15.76 24.05 -17.22
C VAL A 62 16.74 25.22 -17.04
N GLY A 63 17.47 25.59 -18.09
CA GLY A 63 18.48 26.64 -18.02
C GLY A 63 17.86 27.99 -17.63
N GLY A 64 18.30 28.55 -16.50
CA GLY A 64 17.81 29.82 -15.96
C GLY A 64 16.55 29.74 -15.10
N ALA A 65 15.91 28.57 -15.01
CA ALA A 65 14.76 28.35 -14.13
C ALA A 65 15.17 28.43 -12.66
N GLY A 66 14.42 29.19 -11.86
CA GLY A 66 14.56 29.22 -10.41
C GLY A 66 13.82 28.08 -9.70
N VAL A 67 12.78 27.54 -10.34
CA VAL A 67 12.09 26.33 -9.87
C VAL A 67 12.04 25.30 -10.99
N VAL A 68 12.53 24.09 -10.71
CA VAL A 68 12.48 22.96 -11.65
C VAL A 68 11.57 21.89 -11.08
N VAL A 69 10.42 21.68 -11.72
CA VAL A 69 9.39 20.74 -11.30
C VAL A 69 9.56 19.43 -12.07
N LEU A 70 10.02 18.38 -11.40
CA LEU A 70 10.18 17.04 -11.97
C LEU A 70 8.87 16.26 -11.88
N VAL A 71 8.27 16.00 -13.04
CA VAL A 71 7.04 15.23 -13.20
C VAL A 71 7.32 14.00 -14.06
N VAL A 72 8.29 13.21 -13.60
CA VAL A 72 8.74 11.97 -14.27
C VAL A 72 8.42 10.75 -13.40
N PRO A 73 8.27 9.56 -14.00
CA PRO A 73 8.12 8.33 -13.23
C PRO A 73 9.31 8.10 -12.29
N PRO A 74 9.13 7.40 -11.16
CA PRO A 74 10.18 7.23 -10.15
C PRO A 74 11.48 6.64 -10.70
N GLY A 75 11.37 5.62 -11.56
CA GLY A 75 12.53 5.00 -12.22
C GLY A 75 13.30 5.91 -13.18
N ALA A 76 12.71 7.02 -13.63
CA ALA A 76 13.36 7.98 -14.53
C ALA A 76 14.05 9.14 -13.80
N VAL A 77 13.85 9.30 -12.49
CA VAL A 77 14.37 10.46 -11.73
C VAL A 77 15.88 10.55 -11.79
N ALA A 78 16.60 9.45 -11.52
CA ALA A 78 18.06 9.46 -11.49
C ALA A 78 18.67 9.89 -12.82
N ALA A 79 18.27 9.25 -13.92
CA ALA A 79 18.74 9.58 -15.26
C ALA A 79 18.34 11.00 -15.69
N THR A 80 17.17 11.49 -15.26
CA THR A 80 16.72 12.86 -15.54
C THR A 80 17.60 13.86 -14.80
N LEU A 81 17.82 13.65 -13.50
CA LEU A 81 18.66 14.50 -12.66
C LEU A 81 20.10 14.56 -13.16
N GLU A 82 20.69 13.42 -13.51
CA GLU A 82 22.04 13.35 -14.10
C GLU A 82 22.16 14.24 -15.35
N ARG A 83 21.13 14.24 -16.20
CA ARG A 83 21.12 15.02 -17.44
C ARG A 83 20.95 16.53 -17.20
N VAL A 84 20.07 16.93 -16.27
CA VAL A 84 19.74 18.36 -16.07
C VAL A 84 20.69 19.07 -15.12
N THR A 85 21.30 18.34 -14.18
CA THR A 85 22.20 18.90 -13.15
C THR A 85 23.27 19.85 -13.71
N PRO A 86 23.98 19.52 -14.82
CA PRO A 86 25.03 20.39 -15.35
C PRO A 86 24.57 21.76 -15.85
N VAL A 87 23.26 21.94 -16.05
CA VAL A 87 22.66 23.17 -16.59
C VAL A 87 21.66 23.82 -15.62
N LEU A 88 21.55 23.29 -14.39
CA LEU A 88 20.74 23.91 -13.35
C LEU A 88 21.35 25.25 -12.91
N ARG A 89 20.48 26.20 -12.57
CA ARG A 89 20.89 27.44 -11.92
C ARG A 89 21.42 27.10 -10.50
N PRO A 90 22.49 27.75 -10.00
CA PRO A 90 23.06 27.41 -8.69
C PRO A 90 22.09 27.52 -7.49
N ASP A 91 21.10 28.42 -7.57
CA ASP A 91 20.06 28.64 -6.56
C ASP A 91 18.70 28.07 -6.98
N ALA A 92 18.66 27.17 -7.97
CA ALA A 92 17.43 26.52 -8.39
C ALA A 92 16.89 25.61 -7.28
N VAL A 93 15.58 25.65 -7.08
CA VAL A 93 14.88 24.70 -6.23
C VAL A 93 14.32 23.58 -7.10
N VAL A 94 14.76 22.35 -6.84
CA VAL A 94 14.26 21.16 -7.54
C VAL A 94 13.07 20.60 -6.75
N VAL A 95 11.89 20.63 -7.37
CA VAL A 95 10.66 20.08 -6.79
C VAL A 95 10.34 18.76 -7.48
N SER A 96 10.38 17.64 -6.75
CA SER A 96 10.06 16.32 -7.30
C SER A 96 8.64 15.88 -6.96
N LEU A 97 7.85 15.54 -7.97
CA LEU A 97 6.55 14.89 -7.83
C LEU A 97 6.60 13.37 -8.03
N ALA A 98 7.81 12.81 -8.16
CA ALA A 98 7.97 11.38 -8.36
C ALA A 98 7.56 10.62 -7.10
N ALA A 99 6.51 9.81 -7.23
CA ALA A 99 6.00 8.98 -6.16
C ALA A 99 7.11 8.07 -5.61
N GLY A 100 7.34 8.15 -4.31
CA GLY A 100 8.27 7.24 -3.66
C GLY A 100 9.76 7.50 -3.91
N VAL A 101 10.14 8.71 -4.30
CA VAL A 101 11.55 9.11 -4.26
C VAL A 101 11.76 10.01 -3.04
N SER A 102 12.49 9.53 -2.04
CA SER A 102 12.70 10.24 -0.78
C SER A 102 13.57 11.49 -0.95
N LEU A 103 13.45 12.46 -0.04
CA LEU A 103 14.32 13.63 0.02
C LEU A 103 15.78 13.22 0.13
N ALA A 104 16.09 12.20 0.93
CA ALA A 104 17.43 11.64 1.05
C ALA A 104 17.97 11.13 -0.30
N ARG A 105 17.14 10.40 -1.06
CA ARG A 105 17.53 9.90 -2.38
C ARG A 105 17.70 11.03 -3.40
N LEU A 106 16.80 12.00 -3.39
CA LEU A 106 16.90 13.18 -4.26
C LEU A 106 18.16 13.99 -3.95
N GLY A 107 18.44 14.24 -2.67
CA GLY A 107 19.64 14.94 -2.22
C GLY A 107 20.93 14.21 -2.59
N ALA A 108 20.94 12.88 -2.58
CA ALA A 108 22.09 12.08 -3.02
C ALA A 108 22.31 12.08 -4.55
N LEU A 109 21.28 12.39 -5.33
CA LEU A 109 21.34 12.47 -6.80
C LEU A 109 21.71 13.88 -7.29
N LEU A 110 21.63 14.89 -6.42
CA LEU A 110 21.89 16.28 -6.75
C LEU A 110 23.26 16.73 -6.20
N PRO A 111 23.87 17.78 -6.78
CA PRO A 111 25.05 18.40 -6.20
C PRO A 111 24.79 18.88 -4.77
N SER A 112 25.81 18.77 -3.93
CA SER A 112 25.76 19.28 -2.57
C SER A 112 25.36 20.75 -2.55
N GLY A 113 24.37 21.10 -1.71
CA GLY A 113 23.84 22.46 -1.60
C GLY A 113 22.65 22.78 -2.50
N THR A 114 22.23 21.86 -3.39
CA THR A 114 21.01 22.05 -4.18
C THR A 114 19.78 21.91 -3.27
N SER A 115 18.91 22.92 -3.29
CA SER A 115 17.64 22.90 -2.57
C SER A 115 16.64 21.94 -3.22
N VAL A 116 16.07 21.05 -2.41
CA VAL A 116 15.14 20.03 -2.88
C VAL A 116 13.83 20.05 -2.09
N VAL A 117 12.73 19.91 -2.82
CA VAL A 117 11.38 19.76 -2.26
C VAL A 117 10.78 18.50 -2.85
N ARG A 118 10.21 17.66 -2.01
CA ARG A 118 9.31 16.59 -2.41
C ARG A 118 7.89 17.13 -2.37
N ALA A 119 7.17 16.93 -3.46
CA ALA A 119 5.78 17.35 -3.58
C ALA A 119 4.92 16.14 -3.93
N MET A 120 3.74 16.10 -3.34
CA MET A 120 2.63 15.29 -3.84
C MET A 120 1.53 16.27 -4.22
N THR A 121 0.89 16.05 -5.36
CA THR A 121 -0.29 16.81 -5.77
C THR A 121 -1.25 15.91 -6.54
N ASN A 122 -2.37 16.45 -6.99
CA ASN A 122 -3.36 15.75 -7.80
C ASN A 122 -3.70 16.51 -9.08
N THR A 123 -4.51 15.90 -9.95
CA THR A 123 -4.83 16.45 -11.27
C THR A 123 -5.72 17.70 -11.24
N ALA A 124 -6.35 18.01 -10.10
CA ALA A 124 -7.17 19.21 -9.94
C ALA A 124 -6.34 20.51 -9.98
N VAL A 125 -5.00 20.43 -9.93
CA VAL A 125 -4.10 21.56 -10.23
C VAL A 125 -4.38 22.20 -11.59
N GLY A 126 -4.83 21.41 -12.57
CA GLY A 126 -5.16 21.90 -13.91
C GLY A 126 -6.46 22.68 -14.01
N VAL A 127 -7.21 22.80 -12.91
CA VAL A 127 -8.35 23.71 -12.74
C VAL A 127 -8.17 24.60 -11.50
N ARG A 128 -6.93 24.69 -10.99
CA ARG A 128 -6.52 25.52 -9.84
C ARG A 128 -7.23 25.20 -8.52
N GLU A 129 -7.71 23.97 -8.39
CA GLU A 129 -8.37 23.45 -7.18
C GLU A 129 -7.65 22.18 -6.67
N GLY A 130 -6.33 22.12 -6.90
CA GLY A 130 -5.47 21.04 -6.45
C GLY A 130 -5.23 21.07 -4.94
N MET A 131 -4.77 19.94 -4.40
CA MET A 131 -4.20 19.85 -3.06
C MET A 131 -2.77 19.37 -3.17
N SER A 132 -1.82 20.19 -2.72
CA SER A 132 -0.39 19.91 -2.80
C SER A 132 0.21 19.77 -1.41
N CYS A 133 0.86 18.64 -1.13
CA CYS A 133 1.60 18.42 0.11
C CYS A 133 3.10 18.46 -0.14
N LEU A 134 3.78 19.40 0.50
CA LEU A 134 5.20 19.67 0.30
C LEU A 134 6.02 19.25 1.53
N SER A 135 7.19 18.66 1.26
CA SER A 135 8.19 18.34 2.27
C SER A 135 9.56 18.78 1.76
N ALA A 136 10.40 19.26 2.66
CA ALA A 136 11.78 19.62 2.36
C ALA A 136 12.66 19.32 3.57
N ASP A 137 13.97 19.23 3.34
CA ASP A 137 14.91 19.14 4.44
C ASP A 137 15.09 20.52 5.13
N ALA A 138 15.82 20.52 6.26
CA ALA A 138 16.07 21.72 7.04
C ALA A 138 16.98 22.75 6.34
N ARG A 139 17.55 22.42 5.17
CA ARG A 139 18.48 23.30 4.44
C ARG A 139 17.72 24.25 3.52
N LEU A 140 16.46 23.98 3.22
CA LEU A 140 15.62 24.88 2.42
C LEU A 140 15.46 26.23 3.11
N GLY A 141 15.98 27.29 2.49
CA GLY A 141 15.91 28.64 3.01
C GLY A 141 14.48 29.19 3.03
N VAL A 142 14.22 30.17 3.88
CA VAL A 142 12.89 30.80 4.03
C VAL A 142 12.39 31.38 2.70
N GLY A 143 13.27 32.02 1.93
CA GLY A 143 12.92 32.59 0.62
C GLY A 143 12.60 31.52 -0.44
N GLU A 144 13.35 30.42 -0.46
CA GLU A 144 13.08 29.28 -1.36
C GLU A 144 11.75 28.61 -1.03
N ARG A 145 11.50 28.39 0.27
CA ARG A 145 10.23 27.85 0.76
C ARG A 145 9.05 28.73 0.33
N ALA A 146 9.15 30.04 0.51
CA ALA A 146 8.12 31.00 0.09
C ALA A 146 7.91 30.99 -1.43
N ARG A 147 8.98 30.91 -2.23
CA ARG A 147 8.91 30.79 -3.70
C ARG A 147 8.15 29.54 -4.14
N VAL A 148 8.48 28.37 -3.58
CA VAL A 148 7.80 27.12 -3.93
C VAL A 148 6.34 27.13 -3.45
N GLN A 149 6.07 27.60 -2.22
CA GLN A 149 4.71 27.74 -1.71
C GLN A 149 3.85 28.61 -2.64
N ALA A 150 4.35 29.81 -3.00
CA ALA A 150 3.62 30.73 -3.87
C ALA A 150 3.30 30.10 -5.24
N LEU A 151 4.21 29.28 -5.78
CA LEU A 151 3.96 28.57 -7.04
C LEU A 151 2.81 27.57 -6.93
N PHE A 152 2.79 26.74 -5.89
CA PHE A 152 1.75 25.73 -5.70
C PHE A 152 0.41 26.33 -5.26
N ASP A 153 0.41 27.47 -4.57
CA ASP A 153 -0.81 28.20 -4.21
C ASP A 153 -1.56 28.77 -5.43
N LEU A 154 -0.88 28.97 -6.57
CA LEU A 154 -1.56 29.30 -7.83
C LEU A 154 -2.43 28.15 -8.36
N LEU A 155 -2.12 26.92 -7.94
CA LEU A 155 -2.72 25.68 -8.42
C LEU A 155 -3.77 25.10 -7.45
N GLY A 156 -3.96 25.71 -6.28
CA GLY A 156 -4.91 25.27 -5.27
C GLY A 156 -4.37 25.46 -3.86
N ALA A 157 -4.74 24.56 -2.95
CA ALA A 157 -4.26 24.60 -1.56
C ALA A 157 -2.92 23.88 -1.41
N THR A 158 -2.03 24.44 -0.60
CA THR A 158 -0.72 23.86 -0.30
C THR A 158 -0.54 23.65 1.20
N LEU A 159 -0.02 22.49 1.59
CA LEU A 159 0.28 22.12 2.96
C LEU A 159 1.73 21.63 3.09
N TRP A 160 2.47 22.18 4.04
CA TRP A 160 3.79 21.63 4.40
C TRP A 160 3.64 20.55 5.46
N VAL A 161 4.22 19.37 5.19
CA VAL A 161 4.18 18.22 6.09
C VAL A 161 5.58 17.61 6.23
N GLY A 162 5.81 16.88 7.32
CA GLY A 162 6.96 16.00 7.43
C GLY A 162 6.97 14.97 6.30
N GLU A 163 8.16 14.52 5.89
CA GLU A 163 8.27 13.53 4.81
C GLU A 163 7.60 12.19 5.18
N ASP A 164 7.61 11.84 6.46
CA ASP A 164 6.92 10.68 7.05
C ASP A 164 5.39 10.71 6.85
N ALA A 165 4.80 11.90 6.73
CA ALA A 165 3.38 12.09 6.45
C ALA A 165 3.03 12.04 4.95
N GLN A 166 4.02 12.05 4.04
CA GLN A 166 3.78 12.01 2.59
C GLN A 166 2.95 10.79 2.12
N PRO A 167 3.11 9.57 2.67
CA PRO A 167 2.26 8.44 2.30
C PRO A 167 0.78 8.67 2.64
N ALA A 168 0.49 9.19 3.84
CA ALA A 168 -0.88 9.52 4.25
C ALA A 168 -1.47 10.65 3.39
N ALA A 169 -0.67 11.70 3.13
CA ALA A 169 -1.03 12.77 2.23
C ALA A 169 -1.32 12.26 0.80
N THR A 170 -0.51 11.32 0.30
CA THR A 170 -0.72 10.69 -1.01
C THR A 170 -2.05 9.94 -1.05
N ALA A 171 -2.35 9.15 -0.01
CA ALA A 171 -3.60 8.40 0.07
C ALA A 171 -4.84 9.31 0.06
N ILE A 172 -4.80 10.42 0.80
CA ILE A 172 -5.94 11.34 0.91
C ILE A 172 -6.02 12.30 -0.27
N ALA A 173 -4.97 13.05 -0.58
CA ALA A 173 -5.03 14.12 -1.57
C ALA A 173 -4.66 13.65 -2.98
N GLY A 174 -3.72 12.70 -3.10
CA GLY A 174 -3.33 12.13 -4.40
C GLY A 174 -4.36 11.14 -4.94
N SER A 175 -4.72 10.13 -4.14
CA SER A 175 -5.68 9.09 -4.51
C SER A 175 -7.14 9.46 -4.22
N GLY A 176 -7.41 10.37 -3.29
CA GLY A 176 -8.76 10.76 -2.87
C GLY A 176 -9.72 11.17 -3.98
N PRO A 177 -9.31 11.92 -5.03
CA PRO A 177 -10.20 12.22 -6.15
C PRO A 177 -10.81 10.97 -6.79
N ALA A 178 -10.05 9.86 -6.88
CA ALA A 178 -10.57 8.60 -7.43
C ALA A 178 -11.64 7.97 -6.52
N PHE A 179 -11.52 8.11 -5.19
CA PHE A 179 -12.55 7.64 -4.26
C PHE A 179 -13.86 8.42 -4.46
N LEU A 180 -13.76 9.73 -4.69
CA LEU A 180 -14.91 10.59 -4.97
C LEU A 180 -15.52 10.29 -6.34
N TYR A 181 -14.71 10.06 -7.38
CA TYR A 181 -15.23 9.64 -8.69
C TYR A 181 -15.91 8.27 -8.63
N HIS A 182 -15.38 7.34 -7.85
CA HIS A 182 -16.01 6.05 -7.62
C HIS A 182 -17.38 6.21 -6.95
N GLN A 183 -17.47 7.05 -5.92
CA GLN A 183 -18.73 7.39 -5.27
C GLN A 183 -19.71 8.08 -6.23
N ALA A 184 -19.22 9.02 -7.05
CA ALA A 184 -20.01 9.73 -8.06
C ALA A 184 -20.60 8.76 -9.11
N SER A 185 -19.81 7.75 -9.51
CA SER A 185 -20.26 6.71 -10.43
C SER A 185 -21.42 5.92 -9.82
N ALA A 186 -21.26 5.45 -8.57
CA ALA A 186 -22.32 4.71 -7.87
C ALA A 186 -23.61 5.56 -7.69
N MET A 187 -23.47 6.85 -7.37
CA MET A 187 -24.60 7.77 -7.31
C MET A 187 -25.28 7.94 -8.67
N SER A 188 -24.49 7.99 -9.74
CA SER A 188 -25.00 8.14 -11.11
C SER A 188 -25.80 6.91 -11.53
N ASP A 189 -25.29 5.71 -11.26
CA ASP A 189 -25.97 4.45 -11.56
C ASP A 189 -27.30 4.34 -10.79
N ALA A 190 -27.31 4.70 -9.51
CA ALA A 190 -28.53 4.73 -8.70
C ALA A 190 -29.55 5.74 -9.25
N ALA A 191 -29.11 6.94 -9.63
CA ALA A 191 -29.96 8.00 -10.14
C ALA A 191 -30.60 7.63 -11.50
N LEU A 192 -29.86 6.96 -12.39
CA LEU A 192 -30.39 6.37 -13.62
C LEU A 192 -31.46 5.31 -13.32
N GLY A 193 -31.21 4.45 -12.33
CA GLY A 193 -32.18 3.44 -11.87
C GLY A 193 -33.49 4.04 -11.33
N GLN A 194 -33.45 5.29 -10.86
CA GLN A 194 -34.63 6.05 -10.43
C GLN A 194 -35.33 6.80 -11.58
N GLY A 195 -34.90 6.59 -12.83
CA GLY A 195 -35.55 7.13 -14.03
C GLY A 195 -35.07 8.52 -14.46
N LEU A 196 -33.97 9.03 -13.91
CA LEU A 196 -33.34 10.25 -14.42
C LEU A 196 -32.57 9.95 -15.71
N ASP A 197 -32.53 10.92 -16.63
CA ASP A 197 -31.69 10.82 -17.82
C ASP A 197 -30.22 11.16 -17.53
N ALA A 198 -29.32 10.78 -18.44
CA ALA A 198 -27.88 10.91 -18.24
C ALA A 198 -27.40 12.36 -18.05
N ASP A 199 -28.05 13.33 -18.70
CA ASP A 199 -27.68 14.74 -18.62
C ASP A 199 -28.07 15.35 -17.27
N ALA A 200 -29.27 15.02 -16.79
CA ALA A 200 -29.74 15.37 -15.46
C ALA A 200 -28.85 14.73 -14.39
N VAL A 201 -28.53 13.44 -14.52
CA VAL A 201 -27.64 12.72 -13.59
C VAL A 201 -26.27 13.37 -13.50
N ARG A 202 -25.63 13.62 -14.65
CA ARG A 202 -24.33 14.30 -14.70
C ARG A 202 -24.39 15.65 -13.99
N THR A 203 -25.43 16.44 -14.24
CA THR A 203 -25.60 17.77 -13.64
C THR A 203 -25.77 17.68 -12.13
N LEU A 204 -26.69 16.83 -11.66
CA LEU A 204 -27.01 16.68 -10.24
C LEU A 204 -25.83 16.16 -9.43
N VAL A 205 -25.19 15.08 -9.87
CA VAL A 205 -24.06 14.47 -9.14
C VAL A 205 -22.88 15.43 -9.08
N THR A 206 -22.50 16.04 -10.21
CA THR A 206 -21.37 16.98 -10.25
C THR A 206 -21.59 18.19 -9.35
N GLN A 207 -22.77 18.82 -9.44
CA GLN A 207 -23.08 20.01 -8.65
C GLN A 207 -23.21 19.69 -7.15
N THR A 208 -23.73 18.51 -6.80
CA THR A 208 -23.85 18.07 -5.40
C THR A 208 -22.49 17.88 -4.77
N LEU A 209 -21.56 17.20 -5.46
CA LEU A 209 -20.19 17.00 -4.97
C LEU A 209 -19.45 18.33 -4.83
N PHE A 210 -19.55 19.21 -5.84
CA PHE A 210 -18.95 20.54 -5.78
C PHE A 210 -19.50 21.37 -4.61
N GLY A 211 -20.83 21.43 -4.46
CA GLY A 211 -21.49 22.20 -3.41
C GLY A 211 -21.13 21.70 -2.01
N ALA A 212 -21.10 20.38 -1.79
CA ALA A 212 -20.69 19.79 -0.52
C ALA A 212 -19.23 20.12 -0.17
N ALA A 213 -18.31 19.99 -1.13
CA ALA A 213 -16.91 20.34 -0.92
C ALA A 213 -16.70 21.84 -0.67
N ALA A 214 -17.41 22.71 -1.42
CA ALA A 214 -17.34 24.15 -1.25
C ALA A 214 -17.89 24.61 0.11
N LEU A 215 -19.01 24.02 0.56
CA LEU A 215 -19.57 24.29 1.87
C LEU A 215 -18.60 23.85 2.98
N MET A 216 -18.02 22.66 2.87
CA MET A 216 -17.03 22.15 3.81
C MET A 216 -15.80 23.07 3.87
N ARG A 217 -15.31 23.56 2.73
CA ARG A 217 -14.17 24.48 2.67
C ARG A 217 -14.46 25.83 3.33
N GLY A 218 -15.70 26.32 3.25
CA GLY A 218 -16.12 27.61 3.80
C GLY A 218 -16.65 27.56 5.23
N SER A 219 -16.87 26.37 5.79
CA SER A 219 -17.45 26.18 7.12
C SER A 219 -16.38 25.95 8.20
N ALA A 220 -16.68 26.38 9.43
CA ALA A 220 -15.92 25.98 10.62
C ALA A 220 -16.41 24.63 11.20
N ASP A 221 -17.54 24.13 10.69
CA ASP A 221 -18.14 22.89 11.16
C ASP A 221 -17.35 21.67 10.70
N THR A 222 -17.38 20.62 11.53
CA THR A 222 -16.83 19.32 11.15
C THR A 222 -17.69 18.66 10.07
N PRO A 223 -17.13 17.73 9.26
CA PRO A 223 -17.93 16.95 8.32
C PRO A 223 -19.12 16.23 8.98
N ALA A 224 -18.94 15.72 10.20
CA ALA A 224 -20.02 15.08 10.97
C ALA A 224 -21.16 16.06 11.30
N ALA A 225 -20.82 17.31 11.69
CA ALA A 225 -21.82 18.34 11.94
C ALA A 225 -22.56 18.76 10.65
N LEU A 226 -21.86 18.84 9.51
CA LEU A 226 -22.50 19.12 8.22
C LEU A 226 -23.47 18.01 7.79
N VAL A 227 -23.15 16.75 8.08
CA VAL A 227 -24.06 15.61 7.86
C VAL A 227 -25.32 15.76 8.72
N GLU A 228 -25.17 16.01 10.02
CA GLU A 228 -26.31 16.18 10.93
C GLU A 228 -27.18 17.39 10.57
N ALA A 229 -26.59 18.47 10.05
CA ALA A 229 -27.32 19.65 9.60
C ALA A 229 -28.28 19.36 8.43
N VAL A 230 -28.00 18.34 7.60
CA VAL A 230 -28.83 17.95 6.44
C VAL A 230 -29.73 16.74 6.76
N ALA A 231 -29.38 15.94 7.77
CA ALA A 231 -30.06 14.70 8.11
C ALA A 231 -31.18 14.89 9.16
N THR A 232 -32.29 15.48 8.74
CA THR A 232 -33.46 15.68 9.63
C THR A 232 -34.07 14.34 10.10
N PRO A 233 -34.48 14.20 11.38
CA PRO A 233 -35.16 13.00 11.87
C PRO A 233 -36.38 12.62 11.03
N GLY A 234 -36.46 11.35 10.59
CA GLY A 234 -37.52 10.85 9.70
C GLY A 234 -37.46 11.34 8.25
N GLY A 235 -36.42 12.09 7.87
CA GLY A 235 -36.23 12.58 6.50
C GLY A 235 -35.54 11.58 5.58
N THR A 236 -35.55 11.86 4.28
CA THR A 236 -34.93 11.03 3.23
C THR A 236 -33.43 10.85 3.44
N THR A 237 -32.72 11.91 3.84
CA THR A 237 -31.27 11.86 4.12
C THR A 237 -30.95 10.91 5.27
N ARG A 238 -31.75 10.91 6.36
CA ARG A 238 -31.52 10.02 7.50
C ARG A 238 -31.70 8.55 7.08
N ALA A 239 -32.78 8.25 6.37
CA ALA A 239 -33.02 6.89 5.86
C ALA A 239 -31.87 6.40 4.96
N ALA A 240 -31.31 7.27 4.10
CA ALA A 240 -30.16 6.91 3.27
C ALA A 240 -28.87 6.68 4.09
N LEU A 241 -28.61 7.50 5.11
CA LEU A 241 -27.44 7.33 5.99
C LEU A 241 -27.51 6.03 6.79
N ASP A 242 -28.70 5.64 7.27
CA ASP A 242 -28.87 4.40 8.03
C ASP A 242 -28.50 3.16 7.17
N GLU A 243 -28.77 3.18 5.85
CA GLU A 243 -28.33 2.14 4.92
C GLU A 243 -26.81 2.13 4.71
N LEU A 244 -26.18 3.31 4.59
CA LEU A 244 -24.72 3.44 4.46
C LEU A 244 -23.99 2.97 5.73
N ASP A 245 -24.56 3.25 6.90
CA ASP A 245 -24.06 2.79 8.19
C ASP A 245 -24.24 1.27 8.33
N GLY A 246 -25.38 0.72 7.93
CA GLY A 246 -25.61 -0.73 7.87
C GLY A 246 -24.66 -1.47 6.93
N ALA A 247 -24.14 -0.80 5.90
CA ALA A 247 -23.13 -1.30 4.97
C ALA A 247 -21.68 -1.05 5.41
N ASP A 248 -21.44 -0.48 6.60
CA ASP A 248 -20.10 -0.20 7.14
C ASP A 248 -19.21 0.66 6.21
N VAL A 249 -19.80 1.61 5.48
CA VAL A 249 -19.05 2.50 4.56
C VAL A 249 -17.85 3.19 5.24
N PRO A 250 -17.92 3.69 6.49
CA PRO A 250 -16.75 4.26 7.16
C PRO A 250 -15.57 3.29 7.29
N LEU A 251 -15.84 2.00 7.51
CA LEU A 251 -14.80 0.97 7.56
C LEU A 251 -14.19 0.71 6.17
N ALA A 252 -15.01 0.68 5.12
CA ALA A 252 -14.55 0.53 3.75
C ALA A 252 -13.62 1.68 3.34
N VAL A 253 -13.99 2.93 3.65
CA VAL A 253 -13.16 4.11 3.40
C VAL A 253 -11.84 4.04 4.15
N ARG A 254 -11.84 3.69 5.45
CA ARG A 254 -10.61 3.51 6.23
C ARG A 254 -9.66 2.49 5.60
N ARG A 255 -10.20 1.37 5.11
CA ARG A 255 -9.42 0.33 4.42
C ARG A 255 -8.83 0.83 3.10
N ALA A 256 -9.62 1.55 2.29
CA ALA A 256 -9.15 2.10 1.02
C ALA A 256 -8.00 3.11 1.23
N VAL A 257 -8.14 4.00 2.21
CA VAL A 257 -7.08 4.96 2.58
C VAL A 257 -5.84 4.24 3.10
N GLY A 258 -6.01 3.25 3.98
CA GLY A 258 -4.90 2.43 4.49
C GLY A 258 -4.12 1.75 3.37
N ALA A 259 -4.80 1.05 2.47
CA ALA A 259 -4.19 0.37 1.33
C ALA A 259 -3.41 1.34 0.41
N ALA A 260 -3.97 2.52 0.14
CA ALA A 260 -3.28 3.55 -0.64
C ALA A 260 -2.02 4.09 0.07
N ALA A 261 -2.09 4.30 1.39
CA ALA A 261 -0.96 4.78 2.19
C ALA A 261 0.15 3.71 2.26
N ASP A 262 -0.20 2.45 2.47
CA ASP A 262 0.73 1.32 2.50
C ASP A 262 1.45 1.19 1.15
N ARG A 263 0.70 1.29 0.04
CA ARG A 263 1.30 1.27 -1.29
C ARG A 263 2.26 2.44 -1.52
N ALA A 264 1.92 3.62 -1.02
CA ALA A 264 2.79 4.79 -1.11
C ALA A 264 4.08 4.63 -0.27
N ARG A 265 4.01 4.00 0.92
CA ARG A 265 5.19 3.65 1.73
C ARG A 265 6.11 2.70 0.99
N LEU A 266 5.58 1.61 0.45
CA LEU A 266 6.33 0.63 -0.33
C LEU A 266 7.02 1.26 -1.55
N ALA A 267 6.31 2.14 -2.27
CA ALA A 267 6.90 2.86 -3.39
C ALA A 267 8.05 3.78 -2.96
N SER A 268 8.01 4.31 -1.73
CA SER A 268 9.00 5.24 -1.19
C SER A 268 10.32 4.64 -0.75
N GLY A 269 10.45 3.32 -0.79
CA GLY A 269 11.61 2.63 -0.21
C GLY A 269 11.74 2.86 1.29
N VAL A 270 10.73 3.45 1.93
CA VAL A 270 10.53 3.38 3.38
C VAL A 270 10.19 1.93 3.62
N GLU A 271 11.16 1.18 4.15
CA GLU A 271 10.94 -0.18 4.62
C GLU A 271 9.78 -0.11 5.62
N ALA A 272 8.61 -0.62 5.22
CA ALA A 272 7.50 -0.76 6.12
C ALA A 272 7.97 -1.68 7.24
N ASP A 273 7.80 -1.26 8.50
CA ASP A 273 8.12 -2.12 9.63
C ASP A 273 7.23 -3.37 9.54
N PRO A 274 7.80 -4.58 9.39
CA PRO A 274 7.00 -5.80 9.36
C PRO A 274 6.12 -5.96 10.61
N THR A 275 6.51 -5.32 11.72
CA THR A 275 5.72 -5.28 12.96
C THR A 275 4.43 -4.44 12.86
N GLU A 276 4.27 -3.60 11.83
CA GLU A 276 3.05 -2.82 11.57
C GLU A 276 2.14 -3.45 10.50
N LEU A 277 2.73 -4.07 9.46
CA LEU A 277 1.98 -4.71 8.37
C LEU A 277 1.27 -5.99 8.82
N LEU A 278 1.91 -6.75 9.70
CA LEU A 278 1.46 -8.07 10.08
C LEU A 278 0.27 -8.05 11.05
N PRO A 279 0.23 -7.22 12.12
CA PRO A 279 -0.98 -7.07 12.93
C PRO A 279 -2.17 -6.52 12.13
N ALA A 280 -1.93 -5.67 11.12
CA ALA A 280 -2.97 -5.17 10.23
C ALA A 280 -3.54 -6.27 9.31
N ALA A 281 -2.65 -7.13 8.76
CA ALA A 281 -3.04 -8.30 7.98
C ALA A 281 -3.76 -9.34 8.85
N LEU A 282 -3.25 -9.65 10.04
CA LEU A 282 -3.87 -10.53 11.02
C LEU A 282 -5.21 -9.99 11.55
N ALA A 283 -5.35 -8.67 11.76
CA ALA A 283 -6.63 -8.05 12.13
C ALA A 283 -7.67 -8.09 10.99
N ARG A 284 -7.22 -8.22 9.74
CA ARG A 284 -8.05 -8.40 8.54
C ARG A 284 -8.44 -9.88 8.36
N TRP A 285 -7.52 -10.82 8.53
CA TRP A 285 -7.78 -12.27 8.44
C TRP A 285 -8.49 -12.83 9.67
N GLY A 286 -8.27 -12.23 10.83
CA GLY A 286 -8.97 -12.48 12.10
C GLY A 286 -10.48 -12.27 12.05
N ARG A 287 -11.01 -11.89 10.88
CA ARG A 287 -12.44 -11.75 10.58
C ARG A 287 -12.98 -12.87 9.67
N LEU A 288 -12.12 -13.64 9.02
CA LEU A 288 -12.48 -14.76 8.13
C LEU A 288 -12.71 -16.03 8.96
N PRO A 289 -13.82 -16.77 8.80
CA PRO A 289 -14.09 -17.96 9.62
C PRO A 289 -12.95 -18.97 9.48
N VAL A 290 -12.48 -19.56 10.60
CA VAL A 290 -11.63 -20.75 10.53
C VAL A 290 -12.46 -21.88 9.90
N THR A 291 -11.89 -22.61 8.96
CA THR A 291 -12.56 -23.72 8.26
C THR A 291 -12.00 -25.07 8.67
N LYS A 292 -10.70 -25.16 8.96
CA LYS A 292 -10.06 -26.36 9.52
C LYS A 292 -8.75 -26.02 10.22
N VAL A 293 -8.32 -26.89 11.12
CA VAL A 293 -6.96 -26.95 11.66
C VAL A 293 -6.38 -28.31 11.35
N GLN A 294 -5.16 -28.37 10.83
CA GLN A 294 -4.47 -29.61 10.52
C GLN A 294 -3.22 -29.72 11.38
N LEU A 295 -2.96 -30.90 11.94
CA LEU A 295 -1.75 -31.19 12.72
C LEU A 295 -1.01 -32.36 12.08
N ALA A 296 0.30 -32.24 11.92
CA ALA A 296 1.18 -33.27 11.40
C ALA A 296 2.39 -33.46 12.29
N ALA A 297 2.70 -34.71 12.66
CA ALA A 297 3.87 -35.04 13.43
C ALA A 297 5.10 -35.04 12.54
N ASP A 298 6.20 -34.49 13.05
CA ASP A 298 7.49 -34.37 12.37
C ASP A 298 7.47 -33.64 11.01
N GLY A 299 6.37 -32.98 10.66
CA GLY A 299 6.15 -32.34 9.35
C GLY A 299 5.71 -33.32 8.25
N ALA A 300 5.39 -34.57 8.59
CA ALA A 300 4.90 -35.58 7.65
C ALA A 300 3.36 -35.49 7.51
N TRP A 301 2.91 -34.87 6.42
CA TRP A 301 1.49 -34.64 6.11
C TRP A 301 0.75 -35.87 5.52
N GLU A 302 1.29 -37.08 5.68
CA GLU A 302 0.70 -38.30 5.12
C GLU A 302 -0.59 -38.70 5.86
N HIS A 303 -0.65 -38.43 7.17
CA HIS A 303 -1.80 -38.72 8.04
C HIS A 303 -2.07 -37.60 9.07
N PRO A 304 -2.50 -36.41 8.63
CA PRO A 304 -2.71 -35.29 9.55
C PRO A 304 -3.96 -35.50 10.41
N LEU A 305 -3.90 -35.05 11.66
CA LEU A 305 -5.09 -34.85 12.46
C LEU A 305 -5.80 -33.58 11.99
N VAL A 306 -7.07 -33.68 11.59
CA VAL A 306 -7.85 -32.54 11.10
C VAL A 306 -8.98 -32.24 12.10
N LEU A 307 -9.05 -30.97 12.53
CA LEU A 307 -10.07 -30.44 13.42
C LEU A 307 -10.91 -29.39 12.66
N GLU A 308 -12.21 -29.61 12.51
CA GLU A 308 -13.12 -28.70 11.79
C GLU A 308 -14.10 -28.02 12.75
N PRO A 309 -14.33 -26.70 12.66
CA PRO A 309 -15.32 -26.01 13.49
C PRO A 309 -16.74 -26.47 13.19
N GLY A 310 -17.46 -26.92 14.22
CA GLY A 310 -18.91 -27.13 14.13
C GLY A 310 -19.36 -28.26 13.21
N ALA A 311 -18.61 -29.36 13.10
CA ALA A 311 -19.08 -30.57 12.43
C ALA A 311 -20.40 -31.08 13.06
N GLU A 312 -21.54 -30.67 12.50
CA GLU A 312 -22.86 -31.22 12.79
C GLU A 312 -22.83 -32.72 12.46
N GLY A 313 -22.57 -33.54 13.48
CA GLY A 313 -22.43 -35.00 13.33
C GLY A 313 -21.39 -35.66 14.22
N ALA A 314 -20.54 -34.92 14.96
CA ALA A 314 -19.61 -35.54 15.91
C ALA A 314 -20.29 -35.93 17.23
N GLY A 315 -21.23 -36.88 17.16
CA GLY A 315 -21.70 -37.60 18.33
C GLY A 315 -20.56 -38.42 18.94
N SER A 316 -19.84 -37.85 19.91
CA SER A 316 -19.12 -38.53 21.02
C SER A 316 -18.00 -37.71 21.68
N ILE A 317 -17.62 -36.55 21.13
CA ILE A 317 -16.39 -35.83 21.55
C ILE A 317 -16.65 -34.77 22.64
N GLY A 318 -17.90 -34.51 23.06
CA GLY A 318 -18.18 -33.84 24.35
C GLY A 318 -17.71 -32.38 24.52
N GLY A 319 -17.47 -31.62 23.44
CA GLY A 319 -17.07 -30.20 23.50
C GLY A 319 -15.55 -29.97 23.45
N ALA A 320 -15.08 -28.74 23.73
CA ALA A 320 -13.65 -28.40 23.72
C ALA A 320 -12.77 -29.34 24.55
N GLY A 321 -13.29 -29.86 25.67
CA GLY A 321 -12.57 -30.82 26.51
C GLY A 321 -12.26 -32.15 25.82
N GLY A 322 -13.12 -32.64 24.92
CA GLY A 322 -12.79 -33.84 24.16
C GLY A 322 -12.01 -33.59 22.88
N ALA A 323 -12.03 -32.37 22.33
CA ALA A 323 -11.09 -31.97 21.27
C ALA A 323 -9.65 -31.95 21.81
N VAL A 324 -9.45 -31.41 23.02
CA VAL A 324 -8.16 -31.46 23.74
C VAL A 324 -7.74 -32.90 24.04
N ARG A 325 -8.65 -33.75 24.52
CA ARG A 325 -8.35 -35.17 24.75
C ARG A 325 -7.95 -35.92 23.48
N LEU A 326 -8.64 -35.67 22.37
CA LEU A 326 -8.33 -36.31 21.09
C LEU A 326 -6.97 -35.84 20.54
N LEU A 327 -6.64 -34.57 20.76
CA LEU A 327 -5.32 -34.04 20.49
C LEU A 327 -4.25 -34.72 21.37
N ASP A 328 -4.47 -34.87 22.68
CA ASP A 328 -3.52 -35.57 23.57
C ASP A 328 -3.29 -37.04 23.18
N GLU A 329 -4.38 -37.77 22.88
CA GLU A 329 -4.30 -39.16 22.40
C GLU A 329 -3.48 -39.27 21.10
N TRP A 330 -3.57 -38.27 20.22
CA TRP A 330 -2.81 -38.22 18.98
C TRP A 330 -1.34 -37.81 19.22
N LEU A 331 -1.08 -36.83 20.09
CA LEU A 331 0.26 -36.38 20.47
C LEU A 331 1.08 -37.51 21.11
N ASP A 332 0.45 -38.26 22.02
CA ASP A 332 1.10 -39.38 22.70
C ASP A 332 1.45 -40.54 21.75
N ALA A 333 0.75 -40.65 20.62
CA ALA A 333 0.98 -41.68 19.60
C ALA A 333 2.02 -41.29 18.53
N GLN A 334 2.20 -40.00 18.24
CA GLN A 334 2.96 -39.52 17.08
C GLN A 334 4.23 -38.72 17.44
N GLY A 335 4.42 -38.32 18.71
CA GLY A 335 5.59 -37.57 19.17
C GLY A 335 5.29 -36.08 19.42
N GLU A 336 6.21 -35.38 20.08
CA GLU A 336 5.96 -34.04 20.62
C GLU A 336 6.25 -32.89 19.65
N ASP A 337 6.86 -33.15 18.49
CA ASP A 337 7.18 -32.11 17.50
C ASP A 337 6.10 -32.05 16.41
N VAL A 338 5.25 -31.02 16.50
CA VAL A 338 4.01 -30.95 15.73
C VAL A 338 3.97 -29.69 14.88
N ALA A 339 3.76 -29.89 13.59
CA ALA A 339 3.31 -28.84 12.69
C ALA A 339 1.79 -28.68 12.82
N VAL A 340 1.31 -27.46 13.00
CA VAL A 340 -0.10 -27.10 13.05
C VAL A 340 -0.38 -26.03 12.00
N GLU A 341 -1.41 -26.23 11.19
CA GLU A 341 -1.87 -25.27 10.18
C GLU A 341 -3.33 -24.88 10.48
N VAL A 342 -3.58 -23.58 10.62
CA VAL A 342 -4.92 -23.02 10.85
C VAL A 342 -5.41 -22.36 9.57
N PHE A 343 -6.48 -22.90 8.98
CA PHE A 343 -7.07 -22.43 7.73
C PHE A 343 -8.24 -21.48 7.99
N PHE A 344 -8.23 -20.34 7.29
CA PHE A 344 -9.24 -19.29 7.31
C PHE A 344 -9.96 -19.25 5.95
N ALA A 345 -11.27 -19.47 5.97
CA ALA A 345 -12.17 -19.51 4.82
C ALA A 345 -11.68 -20.42 3.67
N ASP A 346 -10.89 -21.45 3.98
CA ASP A 346 -10.17 -22.33 3.03
C ASP A 346 -9.32 -21.58 1.98
N ARG A 347 -8.92 -20.34 2.32
CA ARG A 347 -8.25 -19.41 1.39
C ARG A 347 -6.88 -18.99 1.87
N VAL A 348 -6.71 -18.83 3.18
CA VAL A 348 -5.46 -18.43 3.82
C VAL A 348 -5.21 -19.39 4.95
N PHE A 349 -3.98 -19.86 5.14
CA PHE A 349 -3.63 -20.55 6.38
C PHE A 349 -2.41 -19.96 7.04
N LEU A 350 -2.33 -20.17 8.35
CA LEU A 350 -1.17 -19.86 9.16
C LEU A 350 -0.64 -21.14 9.80
N GLY A 351 0.61 -21.43 9.53
CA GLY A 351 1.31 -22.58 10.06
C GLY A 351 2.17 -22.27 11.29
N ALA A 352 2.32 -23.20 12.22
CA ALA A 352 3.30 -23.17 13.31
C ALA A 352 3.92 -24.56 13.48
N ARG A 353 5.20 -24.68 13.86
CA ARG A 353 5.76 -25.94 14.39
C ARG A 353 6.12 -25.74 15.87
N THR A 354 5.67 -26.63 16.73
CA THR A 354 5.73 -26.43 18.18
C THR A 354 5.78 -27.75 18.94
N ARG A 355 6.40 -27.70 20.12
CA ARG A 355 6.32 -28.75 21.15
C ARG A 355 5.47 -28.35 22.36
N ASP A 356 4.91 -27.14 22.31
CA ASP A 356 4.12 -26.56 23.38
C ASP A 356 2.69 -27.12 23.35
N ARG A 357 2.42 -28.06 24.27
CA ARG A 357 1.09 -28.67 24.42
C ARG A 357 0.04 -27.68 24.89
N GLU A 358 0.38 -26.69 25.71
CA GLU A 358 -0.56 -25.70 26.22
C GLU A 358 -1.07 -24.80 25.08
N PHE A 359 -0.17 -24.41 24.19
CA PHE A 359 -0.53 -23.73 22.94
C PHE A 359 -1.46 -24.58 22.07
N LEU A 360 -1.12 -25.86 21.83
CA LEU A 360 -1.93 -26.76 21.00
C LEU A 360 -3.33 -27.01 21.61
N HIS A 361 -3.43 -27.13 22.93
CA HIS A 361 -4.70 -27.23 23.65
C HIS A 361 -5.56 -25.98 23.48
N GLY A 362 -4.94 -24.80 23.57
CA GLY A 362 -5.61 -23.52 23.34
C GLY A 362 -6.19 -23.40 21.92
N VAL A 363 -5.41 -23.81 20.91
CA VAL A 363 -5.86 -23.86 19.52
C VAL A 363 -7.03 -24.83 19.35
N ALA A 364 -6.90 -26.07 19.82
CA ALA A 364 -7.95 -27.09 19.70
C ALA A 364 -9.28 -26.68 20.36
N ALA A 365 -9.22 -26.12 21.58
CA ALA A 365 -10.39 -25.66 22.31
C ALA A 365 -11.10 -24.49 21.60
N ALA A 366 -10.35 -23.52 21.09
CA ALA A 366 -10.92 -22.34 20.46
C ALA A 366 -11.52 -22.61 19.07
N VAL A 367 -10.92 -23.52 18.32
CA VAL A 367 -11.44 -24.02 17.04
C VAL A 367 -12.77 -24.73 17.25
N TRP A 368 -12.82 -25.61 18.26
CA TRP A 368 -14.01 -26.40 18.56
C TRP A 368 -15.19 -25.55 19.04
N ASP A 369 -14.96 -24.60 19.94
CA ASP A 369 -16.02 -23.75 20.49
C ASP A 369 -16.45 -22.62 19.54
N GLY A 370 -15.88 -22.53 18.33
CA GLY A 370 -16.10 -21.39 17.42
C GLY A 370 -15.63 -20.05 17.99
N ARG A 371 -14.84 -20.08 19.07
CA ARG A 371 -14.32 -18.91 19.81
C ARG A 371 -12.99 -18.39 19.28
N TRP A 372 -12.53 -18.88 18.13
CA TRP A 372 -11.29 -18.42 17.48
C TRP A 372 -11.20 -16.88 17.33
N ARG A 373 -12.38 -16.22 17.24
CA ARG A 373 -12.69 -14.82 17.62
C ARG A 373 -11.66 -14.16 18.55
N SER A 374 -11.48 -14.79 19.71
CA SER A 374 -10.67 -14.29 20.82
C SER A 374 -9.19 -14.61 20.70
N LEU A 375 -8.80 -15.64 19.94
CA LEU A 375 -7.40 -16.05 19.76
C LEU A 375 -6.65 -15.11 18.81
N ALA A 376 -7.31 -14.65 17.75
CA ALA A 376 -6.80 -13.60 16.86
C ALA A 376 -6.64 -12.23 17.56
N ALA A 377 -7.33 -12.04 18.69
CA ALA A 377 -7.32 -10.82 19.51
C ALA A 377 -6.45 -10.93 20.77
N ALA A 378 -5.80 -12.07 21.01
CA ALA A 378 -5.04 -12.39 22.22
C ALA A 378 -3.53 -12.49 21.90
N PRO A 379 -2.75 -11.40 22.09
CA PRO A 379 -1.33 -11.31 21.74
C PRO A 379 -0.44 -12.36 22.39
N GLU A 380 -0.85 -12.93 23.51
CA GLU A 380 -0.15 -13.95 24.29
C GLU A 380 0.01 -15.28 23.56
N TYR A 381 -0.95 -15.67 22.71
CA TYR A 381 -0.86 -16.88 21.88
C TYR A 381 0.04 -16.69 20.65
N TRP A 382 0.41 -15.44 20.35
CA TRP A 382 1.33 -15.08 19.28
C TRP A 382 2.75 -14.86 19.80
N ARG A 383 3.09 -15.41 20.97
CA ARG A 383 4.40 -15.29 21.61
C ARG A 383 4.90 -16.67 22.06
N LEU A 384 6.19 -16.91 21.87
CA LEU A 384 6.94 -18.03 22.43
C LEU A 384 7.06 -17.89 23.97
N PRO A 385 7.40 -18.97 24.70
CA PRO A 385 7.53 -18.95 26.16
C PRO A 385 8.55 -17.95 26.72
N ASP A 386 9.52 -17.52 25.90
CA ASP A 386 10.50 -16.48 26.23
C ASP A 386 9.96 -15.05 25.98
N GLY A 387 8.70 -14.92 25.61
CA GLY A 387 8.03 -13.65 25.31
C GLY A 387 8.30 -13.12 23.89
N THR A 388 9.12 -13.82 23.11
CA THR A 388 9.41 -13.50 21.70
C THR A 388 8.14 -13.68 20.89
N ALA A 389 7.71 -12.68 20.12
CA ALA A 389 6.59 -12.89 19.22
C ALA A 389 6.89 -14.09 18.30
N LEU A 390 5.91 -14.97 18.09
CA LEU A 390 5.94 -16.03 17.09
C LEU A 390 6.27 -15.47 15.70
N LEU A 391 6.21 -14.15 15.47
CA LEU A 391 6.76 -13.44 14.31
C LEU A 391 7.64 -12.24 14.74
N SER A 392 8.75 -12.51 15.42
CA SER A 392 9.72 -11.49 15.90
C SER A 392 10.61 -10.93 14.78
N ALA A 393 11.18 -9.76 15.04
CA ALA A 393 12.03 -8.97 14.13
C ALA A 393 13.41 -9.57 13.78
N ALA A 394 13.69 -10.83 14.12
CA ALA A 394 14.95 -11.49 13.77
C ALA A 394 14.93 -11.96 12.30
N ALA A 395 16.08 -11.88 11.62
CA ALA A 395 16.21 -12.40 10.25
C ALA A 395 15.85 -13.90 10.23
N PRO A 396 15.18 -14.41 9.17
CA PRO A 396 14.85 -15.82 9.12
C PRO A 396 16.08 -16.72 9.15
N ASP A 397 15.93 -18.01 9.41
CA ASP A 397 16.97 -19.00 9.12
C ASP A 397 16.67 -19.79 7.83
N THR A 398 15.45 -19.76 7.30
CA THR A 398 15.09 -20.39 6.01
C THR A 398 13.86 -19.67 5.42
N LEU A 399 13.82 -19.48 4.09
CA LEU A 399 12.67 -19.02 3.32
C LEU A 399 12.38 -20.06 2.22
N GLU A 400 11.20 -20.67 2.28
CA GLU A 400 10.72 -21.66 1.31
C GLU A 400 9.50 -21.14 0.57
N VAL A 401 9.39 -21.46 -0.72
CA VAL A 401 8.21 -21.17 -1.57
C VAL A 401 7.66 -22.49 -2.07
N GLY A 402 6.43 -22.84 -1.67
CA GLY A 402 5.76 -24.06 -2.12
C GLY A 402 4.56 -23.83 -3.03
N VAL A 403 4.33 -24.76 -3.96
CA VAL A 403 3.13 -24.84 -4.80
C VAL A 403 2.19 -25.90 -4.21
N VAL A 404 0.97 -25.50 -3.88
CA VAL A 404 -0.05 -26.36 -3.26
C VAL A 404 -1.26 -26.44 -4.20
N ASP A 405 -1.62 -27.66 -4.59
CA ASP A 405 -2.94 -27.95 -5.18
C ASP A 405 -3.88 -28.31 -4.03
N ALA A 406 -5.17 -27.99 -4.16
CA ALA A 406 -6.18 -27.72 -3.14
C ALA A 406 -6.26 -28.65 -1.90
N TRP A 407 -5.51 -29.76 -1.84
CA TRP A 407 -5.47 -30.69 -0.71
C TRP A 407 -4.08 -31.29 -0.38
N LYS A 408 -2.98 -30.97 -1.08
CA LYS A 408 -1.60 -31.43 -0.76
C LYS A 408 -0.54 -30.45 -1.25
N SER A 409 0.51 -30.23 -0.45
CA SER A 409 1.76 -29.64 -0.94
C SER A 409 2.32 -30.52 -2.05
N VAL A 410 2.38 -29.99 -3.28
CA VAL A 410 2.83 -30.73 -4.47
C VAL A 410 4.33 -30.56 -4.69
N GLY A 411 4.96 -29.64 -3.97
CA GLY A 411 6.40 -29.42 -3.91
C GLY A 411 6.74 -28.05 -3.31
N SER A 412 7.81 -27.98 -2.53
CA SER A 412 8.41 -26.72 -2.07
C SER A 412 9.83 -26.55 -2.61
N ALA A 413 10.20 -25.29 -2.85
CA ALA A 413 11.53 -24.88 -3.23
C ALA A 413 12.09 -23.95 -2.14
N VAL A 414 13.17 -24.37 -1.49
CA VAL A 414 13.92 -23.51 -0.58
C VAL A 414 14.64 -22.45 -1.39
N ILE A 415 14.26 -21.19 -1.23
CA ILE A 415 14.90 -20.07 -1.93
C ILE A 415 16.01 -19.42 -1.09
N TRP A 416 16.05 -19.70 0.21
CA TRP A 416 17.09 -19.21 1.11
C TRP A 416 17.19 -20.02 2.40
N ARG A 417 18.42 -20.29 2.91
CA ARG A 417 18.70 -20.95 4.20
C ARG A 417 20.00 -20.42 4.81
N THR A 418 20.02 -20.13 6.12
CA THR A 418 21.23 -19.77 6.87
C THR A 418 22.07 -21.03 7.13
N GLY A 419 23.38 -20.95 6.86
CA GLY A 419 24.33 -22.03 7.09
C GLY A 419 24.81 -22.81 5.85
N GLU A 420 24.09 -22.78 4.71
CA GLU A 420 24.50 -23.53 3.52
C GLU A 420 25.55 -22.82 2.63
N THR A 421 25.80 -21.52 2.79
CA THR A 421 27.01 -20.89 2.21
C THR A 421 27.47 -19.67 3.01
N THR A 422 28.75 -19.65 3.36
CA THR A 422 29.44 -18.59 4.09
C THR A 422 29.34 -17.21 3.39
N GLY A 423 28.99 -16.18 4.20
CA GLY A 423 29.08 -14.71 4.04
C GLY A 423 28.97 -14.01 2.66
N SER A 424 27.95 -13.16 2.46
CA SER A 424 28.08 -11.79 1.84
C SER A 424 26.72 -11.05 1.68
N PRO A 425 26.67 -9.70 1.74
CA PRO A 425 25.47 -8.87 1.54
C PRO A 425 24.80 -8.94 0.16
N GLY A 426 25.51 -9.40 -0.89
CA GLY A 426 24.93 -9.56 -2.24
C GLY A 426 23.87 -10.66 -2.37
N LYS A 427 23.61 -11.42 -1.30
CA LYS A 427 22.75 -12.61 -1.30
C LYS A 427 21.26 -12.32 -1.10
N THR A 428 20.89 -11.22 -0.43
CA THR A 428 19.49 -10.76 -0.31
C THR A 428 18.93 -10.31 -1.66
N GLY A 429 19.76 -9.64 -2.48
CA GLY A 429 19.41 -9.29 -3.86
C GLY A 429 19.24 -10.51 -4.77
N ARG A 430 20.00 -11.58 -4.53
CA ARG A 430 19.87 -12.85 -5.28
C ARG A 430 18.60 -13.61 -4.90
N ALA A 431 18.28 -13.72 -3.60
CA ALA A 431 17.03 -14.33 -3.13
C ALA A 431 15.78 -13.56 -3.63
N ALA A 432 15.82 -12.22 -3.62
CA ALA A 432 14.74 -11.40 -4.18
C ALA A 432 14.61 -11.56 -5.71
N ALA A 433 15.73 -11.69 -6.43
CA ALA A 433 15.73 -11.95 -7.87
C ALA A 433 15.24 -13.36 -8.22
N ASP A 434 15.65 -14.37 -7.46
CA ASP A 434 15.20 -15.76 -7.62
C ASP A 434 13.70 -15.90 -7.26
N PHE A 435 13.22 -15.21 -6.21
CA PHE A 435 11.79 -15.09 -5.89
C PHE A 435 10.99 -14.41 -7.00
N GLY A 436 11.51 -13.29 -7.54
CA GLY A 436 10.91 -12.60 -8.67
C GLY A 436 10.85 -13.46 -9.94
N ARG A 437 11.85 -14.33 -10.15
CA ARG A 437 11.87 -15.30 -11.26
C ARG A 437 10.87 -16.43 -11.07
N LEU A 438 10.85 -17.06 -9.89
CA LEU A 438 9.93 -18.16 -9.55
C LEU A 438 8.47 -17.71 -9.63
N THR A 439 8.16 -16.54 -9.08
CA THR A 439 6.81 -15.96 -9.19
C THR A 439 6.44 -15.62 -10.64
N ALA A 440 7.39 -15.22 -11.48
CA ALA A 440 7.15 -15.01 -12.92
C ALA A 440 6.98 -16.32 -13.70
N GLU A 441 7.70 -17.39 -13.34
CA GLU A 441 7.52 -18.73 -13.91
C GLU A 441 6.15 -19.32 -13.50
N LEU A 442 5.69 -19.04 -12.27
CA LEU A 442 4.34 -19.38 -11.79
C LEU A 442 3.21 -18.52 -12.41
N ARG A 443 3.54 -17.44 -13.16
CA ARG A 443 2.56 -16.63 -13.93
C ARG A 443 2.18 -17.24 -15.28
N GLU A 444 2.90 -18.25 -15.79
CA GLU A 444 2.43 -19.02 -16.94
C GLU A 444 1.06 -19.64 -16.61
N PRO A 445 0.16 -19.89 -17.58
CA PRO A 445 -1.26 -20.16 -17.32
C PRO A 445 -1.47 -21.54 -16.68
N GLN A 446 -1.13 -21.64 -15.40
CA GLN A 446 -1.48 -22.77 -14.57
C GLN A 446 -2.95 -22.61 -14.20
N ARG A 447 -3.74 -23.64 -14.53
CA ARG A 447 -5.15 -23.77 -14.15
C ARG A 447 -5.32 -24.21 -12.69
N THR A 448 -4.23 -24.23 -11.94
CA THR A 448 -4.13 -24.77 -10.58
C THR A 448 -3.93 -23.62 -9.60
N PRO A 449 -4.59 -23.61 -8.44
CA PRO A 449 -4.30 -22.64 -7.38
C PRO A 449 -2.81 -22.67 -7.05
N VAL A 450 -2.17 -21.50 -7.02
CA VAL A 450 -0.78 -21.37 -6.60
C VAL A 450 -0.78 -20.79 -5.20
N ALA A 451 -0.29 -21.58 -4.26
CA ALA A 451 0.17 -21.11 -2.96
C ALA A 451 1.53 -20.43 -3.09
N VAL A 452 1.81 -19.44 -2.24
CA VAL A 452 3.18 -19.03 -1.96
C VAL A 452 3.35 -19.14 -0.46
N GLU A 453 4.31 -19.95 -0.04
CA GLU A 453 4.71 -20.07 1.34
C GLU A 453 5.86 -19.10 1.64
N ALA A 454 5.95 -18.61 2.87
CA ALA A 454 7.13 -17.92 3.39
C ALA A 454 7.32 -18.38 4.84
N ALA A 455 8.44 -19.04 5.12
CA ALA A 455 8.73 -19.64 6.42
C ALA A 455 9.66 -18.78 7.30
N TRP A 456 9.50 -18.88 8.61
CA TRP A 456 10.47 -18.39 9.62
C TRP A 456 10.96 -19.56 10.49
N SER A 457 12.26 -19.68 10.74
CA SER A 457 12.76 -20.47 11.88
C SER A 457 13.75 -19.69 12.74
N VAL A 458 13.64 -19.88 14.05
CA VAL A 458 14.61 -19.50 15.10
C VAL A 458 15.32 -20.75 15.61
N PRO A 459 16.45 -20.65 16.35
CA PRO A 459 17.28 -21.78 16.82
C PRO A 459 16.56 -22.86 17.66
N ILE A 460 15.28 -22.67 17.96
CA ILE A 460 14.42 -23.56 18.75
C ILE A 460 13.47 -24.39 17.86
N GLY A 461 13.60 -24.34 16.52
CA GLY A 461 12.91 -25.27 15.61
C GLY A 461 11.42 -24.99 15.35
N HIS A 462 10.97 -23.75 15.53
CA HIS A 462 9.61 -23.34 15.20
C HIS A 462 9.54 -22.89 13.73
N TRP A 463 8.48 -23.25 13.01
CA TRP A 463 8.23 -22.90 11.60
C TRP A 463 6.97 -22.05 11.51
N ILE A 464 6.94 -20.94 10.77
CA ILE A 464 5.68 -20.23 10.46
C ILE A 464 5.55 -19.95 8.99
N GLY A 465 4.56 -20.60 8.35
CA GLY A 465 4.19 -20.43 6.95
C GLY A 465 2.92 -19.59 6.78
N MET A 466 2.90 -18.72 5.77
CA MET A 466 1.71 -18.06 5.25
C MET A 466 1.41 -18.62 3.87
N ASN A 467 0.18 -19.07 3.60
CA ASN A 467 -0.25 -19.51 2.28
C ASN A 467 -1.49 -18.73 1.81
N VAL A 468 -1.56 -18.39 0.53
CA VAL A 468 -2.72 -17.77 -0.10
C VAL A 468 -3.15 -18.64 -1.29
N ALA A 469 -4.24 -19.38 -1.14
CA ALA A 469 -4.79 -20.22 -2.20
C ALA A 469 -5.82 -19.44 -3.04
N ALA A 470 -5.56 -19.34 -4.34
CA ALA A 470 -6.43 -18.64 -5.29
C ALA A 470 -7.30 -19.62 -6.08
N ALA A 471 -8.57 -19.80 -5.67
CA ALA A 471 -9.60 -20.29 -6.60
C ALA A 471 -10.30 -19.13 -7.33
N GLU A 472 -10.49 -17.98 -6.67
CA GLU A 472 -11.21 -16.81 -7.24
C GLU A 472 -10.63 -15.43 -6.85
N TYR A 473 -9.49 -15.39 -6.16
CA TYR A 473 -8.82 -14.13 -5.77
C TYR A 473 -7.56 -13.94 -6.61
N ARG A 474 -7.43 -12.80 -7.30
CA ARG A 474 -6.12 -12.43 -7.88
C ARG A 474 -5.20 -12.08 -6.71
N LEU A 475 -4.18 -12.90 -6.49
CA LEU A 475 -3.10 -12.62 -5.55
C LEU A 475 -2.54 -11.22 -5.84
N ASP A 476 -2.56 -10.29 -4.88
CA ASP A 476 -1.77 -9.05 -5.01
C ASP A 476 -0.32 -9.39 -4.72
N VAL A 477 0.36 -9.93 -5.73
CA VAL A 477 1.77 -10.31 -5.71
C VAL A 477 2.66 -9.13 -5.27
N HIS A 478 2.20 -7.88 -5.38
CA HIS A 478 2.96 -6.72 -4.90
C HIS A 478 2.88 -6.51 -3.39
N GLU A 479 1.78 -6.88 -2.73
CA GLU A 479 1.73 -6.92 -1.26
C GLU A 479 2.68 -8.01 -0.75
N LEU A 480 2.68 -9.18 -1.40
CA LEU A 480 3.55 -10.30 -1.05
C LEU A 480 5.05 -9.98 -1.28
N ASP A 481 5.39 -9.38 -2.41
CA ASP A 481 6.76 -8.90 -2.71
C ASP A 481 7.19 -7.82 -1.70
N GLY A 482 6.28 -6.95 -1.27
CA GLY A 482 6.54 -5.96 -0.22
C GLY A 482 6.84 -6.61 1.13
N VAL A 483 6.03 -7.57 1.55
CA VAL A 483 6.24 -8.35 2.79
C VAL A 483 7.56 -9.10 2.73
N VAL A 484 7.83 -9.84 1.65
CA VAL A 484 9.07 -10.63 1.48
C VAL A 484 10.31 -9.73 1.42
N ARG A 485 10.26 -8.58 0.74
CA ARG A 485 11.38 -7.61 0.72
C ARG A 485 11.63 -6.99 2.09
N ALA A 486 10.57 -6.62 2.82
CA ALA A 486 10.71 -6.12 4.19
C ALA A 486 11.32 -7.20 5.11
N PHE A 487 10.98 -8.47 4.87
CA PHE A 487 11.53 -9.62 5.59
C PHE A 487 13.01 -9.90 5.25
N LEU A 488 13.39 -9.82 3.97
CA LEU A 488 14.76 -10.06 3.48
C LEU A 488 15.72 -8.87 3.64
N GLY A 489 15.20 -7.64 3.75
CA GLY A 489 15.97 -6.40 3.80
C GLY A 489 16.79 -6.21 5.09
N ARG A 490 16.38 -6.83 6.20
CA ARG A 490 17.05 -6.70 7.52
C ARG A 490 18.32 -7.54 7.70
N GLY A 491 18.95 -8.02 6.61
CA GLY A 491 20.29 -8.62 6.63
C GLY A 491 21.45 -7.65 6.95
N GLY A 492 21.17 -6.56 7.67
CA GLY A 492 22.18 -5.65 8.22
C GLY A 492 22.65 -6.15 9.58
N VAL A 493 23.90 -6.65 9.59
CA VAL A 493 24.68 -7.11 10.73
C VAL A 493 24.44 -6.31 12.03
N ALA A 494 24.12 -7.02 13.11
CA ALA A 494 24.73 -6.78 14.42
C ALA A 494 25.52 -8.03 14.80
#